data_AF-A0A0S4JDA9-F1
#
_entry.id   AF-A0A0S4JDA9-F1
#
_cell.length_a   1.000
_cell.length_b   1.000
_cell.length_c   1.000
_cell.angle_alpha   90.00
_cell.angle_beta   90.00
_cell.angle_gamma   90.00
#
_symmetry.space_group_name_H-M   'P 1'
#
loop_
_entity.id
_entity.type
_entity.pdbx_description
1 polymer ?
#
loop_
_entity_poly.entity_id
_entity_poly.type
_entity_poly.pdbx_seq_one_letter_code
_entity_poly.pdbx_strand_id
1 'polypeptide(L)'
;MAYAMRTLWFLSLLIGLACCHVSSQQQCSYLANVNITASDAAPPKFVVTPRDCCDLCGTTSGCVAAVYSNYYCHLKTSFSEQVSSQGSLAIITGSPTTISSAPTTSPPPPSTTEAPLPVVTVIRETTCQTSSVCNRLYDFTCVTNAFVSGVCRGDNIRTCNAAGTNVTVTSFQYSGCDGAPVNAVVEPVVSCEFLSGSYFALTCDVEQVPATNVSLNRTSCPNGCGQGSGCTTTSFFTGVCGATNKPEGYYTIPWCYPDFVVYNYFMTTDCSGAVVFSVSEPIGAGLCFESSDQQNEIENVCG
;
A
#
# COMPACT_ATOMS: atom_id res chain seq x y z
N MET A 1 -29.43 -64.16 6.49
CA MET A 1 -29.46 -64.17 5.01
C MET A 1 -28.34 -63.26 4.53
N ALA A 2 -27.34 -63.86 3.90
CA ALA A 2 -26.18 -63.20 3.33
C ALA A 2 -26.49 -62.74 1.92
N TYR A 3 -26.00 -61.56 1.51
CA TYR A 3 -25.59 -61.31 0.11
C TYR A 3 -24.44 -60.31 0.09
N ALA A 4 -23.38 -60.73 -0.59
CA ALA A 4 -22.19 -59.97 -0.94
C ALA A 4 -22.20 -59.68 -2.45
N MET A 5 -21.64 -58.56 -2.88
CA MET A 5 -21.08 -58.28 -4.23
C MET A 5 -20.44 -56.87 -4.18
N ARG A 6 -19.10 -56.67 -4.25
CA ARG A 6 -18.21 -56.64 -5.45
C ARG A 6 -18.77 -55.68 -6.54
N THR A 7 -18.10 -54.63 -7.04
CA THR A 7 -16.92 -54.57 -7.97
C THR A 7 -16.82 -53.07 -8.38
N LEU A 8 -15.76 -52.27 -8.12
CA LEU A 8 -14.50 -52.03 -8.89
C LEU A 8 -14.57 -50.95 -10.03
N TRP A 9 -13.54 -50.06 -10.01
CA TRP A 9 -12.98 -49.16 -11.06
C TRP A 9 -13.71 -47.85 -11.48
N PHE A 10 -13.06 -46.69 -11.26
CA PHE A 10 -12.30 -45.95 -12.29
C PHE A 10 -11.49 -44.81 -11.65
N LEU A 11 -10.17 -45.02 -11.54
CA LEU A 11 -9.17 -44.01 -11.22
C LEU A 11 -8.93 -43.18 -12.49
N SER A 12 -9.43 -41.95 -12.57
CA SER A 12 -9.10 -41.02 -13.65
C SER A 12 -7.90 -40.17 -13.23
N LEU A 13 -6.72 -40.57 -13.73
CA LEU A 13 -5.46 -39.84 -13.59
C LEU A 13 -5.43 -38.70 -14.62
N LEU A 14 -5.84 -37.50 -14.22
CA LEU A 14 -5.64 -36.27 -14.98
C LEU A 14 -4.25 -35.71 -14.65
N ILE A 15 -3.29 -35.98 -15.53
CA ILE A 15 -1.97 -35.34 -15.54
C ILE A 15 -2.18 -33.90 -16.02
N GLY A 16 -2.34 -32.97 -15.09
CA GLY A 16 -2.40 -31.54 -15.36
C GLY A 16 -1.02 -31.03 -15.76
N LEU A 17 -0.85 -30.67 -17.04
CA LEU A 17 0.28 -29.86 -17.51
C LEU A 17 0.26 -28.52 -16.76
N ALA A 18 1.14 -28.37 -15.77
CA ALA A 18 1.45 -27.08 -15.19
C ALA A 18 2.27 -26.27 -16.22
N CYS A 19 1.58 -25.54 -17.09
CA CYS A 19 2.20 -24.52 -17.93
C CYS A 19 2.75 -23.42 -17.02
N CYS A 20 4.07 -23.43 -16.78
CA CYS A 20 4.79 -22.31 -16.21
C CYS A 20 4.62 -21.10 -17.13
N HIS A 21 3.64 -20.23 -16.84
CA HIS A 21 3.56 -18.92 -17.44
C HIS A 21 4.74 -18.11 -16.91
N VAL A 22 5.79 -18.01 -17.71
CA VAL A 22 6.80 -16.98 -17.54
C VAL A 22 6.09 -15.66 -17.83
N SER A 23 5.61 -15.00 -16.77
CA SER A 23 5.04 -13.66 -16.88
C SER A 23 6.17 -12.74 -17.36
N SER A 24 6.11 -12.34 -18.62
CA SER A 24 7.10 -11.41 -19.18
C SER A 24 6.96 -10.09 -18.45
N GLN A 25 7.89 -9.81 -17.54
CA GLN A 25 7.91 -8.53 -16.85
C GLN A 25 8.11 -7.41 -17.88
N GLN A 26 7.11 -6.55 -18.01
CA GLN A 26 7.19 -5.39 -18.89
C GLN A 26 8.32 -4.47 -18.40
N GLN A 27 9.28 -4.19 -19.29
CA GLN A 27 10.31 -3.19 -19.00
C GLN A 27 9.72 -1.79 -19.16
N CYS A 28 9.86 -0.97 -18.13
CA CYS A 28 9.45 0.42 -18.11
C CYS A 28 10.62 1.34 -17.76
N SER A 29 10.65 2.50 -18.40
CA SER A 29 11.56 3.60 -18.05
C SER A 29 10.83 4.66 -17.25
N TYR A 30 11.46 5.19 -16.21
CA TYR A 30 10.86 6.14 -15.27
C TYR A 30 11.53 7.51 -15.38
N LEU A 31 10.73 8.58 -15.53
CA LEU A 31 11.18 9.97 -15.59
C LEU A 31 10.52 10.75 -14.46
N ALA A 32 11.31 11.09 -13.43
CA ALA A 32 10.83 11.80 -12.25
C ALA A 32 10.56 13.28 -12.55
N ASN A 33 9.54 13.85 -11.89
CA ASN A 33 9.08 15.23 -12.03
C ASN A 33 8.67 15.60 -13.47
N VAL A 34 8.16 14.61 -14.20
CA VAL A 34 7.70 14.78 -15.58
C VAL A 34 6.24 14.35 -15.65
N ASN A 35 5.42 15.20 -16.25
CA ASN A 35 4.07 14.86 -16.69
C ASN A 35 4.05 14.83 -18.23
N ILE A 36 3.13 14.03 -18.77
CA ILE A 36 2.89 13.87 -20.21
C ILE A 36 1.51 14.47 -20.48
N THR A 37 1.42 15.49 -21.34
CA THR A 37 0.17 16.24 -21.60
C THR A 37 -0.76 15.54 -22.59
N ALA A 38 -0.34 14.41 -23.15
CA ALA A 38 -1.15 13.59 -24.04
C ALA A 38 -2.51 13.20 -23.42
N SER A 39 -3.50 12.97 -24.29
CA SER A 39 -4.83 12.52 -23.89
C SER A 39 -4.76 11.16 -23.21
N ASP A 40 -5.60 10.99 -22.19
CA ASP A 40 -5.67 9.74 -21.45
C ASP A 40 -6.35 8.64 -22.32
N ALA A 41 -5.73 7.46 -22.40
CA ALA A 41 -6.23 6.28 -23.12
C ALA A 41 -7.45 5.66 -22.41
N ALA A 42 -7.59 5.91 -21.11
CA ALA A 42 -8.71 5.53 -20.28
C ALA A 42 -8.79 6.49 -19.07
N PRO A 43 -9.93 6.58 -18.36
CA PRO A 43 -10.00 7.33 -17.12
C PRO A 43 -8.87 6.93 -16.14
N PRO A 44 -8.30 7.88 -15.37
CA PRO A 44 -7.25 7.58 -14.40
C PRO A 44 -7.67 6.46 -13.45
N LYS A 45 -6.76 5.51 -13.21
CA LYS A 45 -7.02 4.37 -12.32
C LYS A 45 -6.18 4.48 -11.07
N PHE A 46 -6.78 4.20 -9.93
CA PHE A 46 -6.03 4.07 -8.69
C PHE A 46 -5.06 2.88 -8.81
N VAL A 47 -3.79 3.14 -8.56
CA VAL A 47 -2.74 2.13 -8.44
C VAL A 47 -1.78 2.53 -7.34
N VAL A 48 -1.12 1.57 -6.72
CA VAL A 48 -0.37 1.84 -5.49
C VAL A 48 1.08 2.19 -5.77
N THR A 49 1.66 1.57 -6.80
CA THR A 49 3.04 1.79 -7.15
C THR A 49 3.15 2.30 -8.60
N PRO A 50 4.24 3.02 -8.91
CA PRO A 50 4.63 3.27 -10.30
C PRO A 50 4.72 1.99 -11.14
N ARG A 51 5.08 0.86 -10.52
CA ARG A 51 5.18 -0.40 -11.23
C ARG A 51 3.81 -0.95 -11.62
N ASP A 52 2.82 -0.85 -10.72
CA ASP A 52 1.44 -1.20 -11.04
C ASP A 52 0.91 -0.31 -12.19
N CYS A 53 1.31 0.96 -12.22
CA CYS A 53 0.97 1.86 -13.31
C CYS A 53 1.61 1.44 -14.66
N CYS A 54 2.87 1.00 -14.62
CA CYS A 54 3.57 0.41 -15.77
C CYS A 54 2.85 -0.85 -16.28
N ASP A 55 2.54 -1.80 -15.40
CA ASP A 55 1.88 -3.07 -15.77
C ASP A 55 0.45 -2.81 -16.28
N LEU A 56 -0.27 -1.87 -15.67
CA LEU A 56 -1.58 -1.43 -16.11
C LEU A 56 -1.54 -0.79 -17.51
N CYS A 57 -0.55 0.05 -17.80
CA CYS A 57 -0.37 0.60 -19.13
C CYS A 57 0.00 -0.49 -20.14
N GLY A 58 0.87 -1.44 -19.76
CA GLY A 58 1.27 -2.56 -20.60
C GLY A 58 0.12 -3.47 -21.05
N THR A 59 -0.92 -3.57 -20.22
CA THR A 59 -2.12 -4.38 -20.49
C THR A 59 -3.28 -3.57 -21.08
N THR A 60 -3.17 -2.24 -21.15
CA THR A 60 -4.24 -1.37 -21.69
C THR A 60 -3.99 -1.05 -23.16
N SER A 61 -4.91 -1.47 -24.03
CA SER A 61 -4.86 -1.18 -25.45
C SER A 61 -4.78 0.34 -25.71
N GLY A 62 -3.79 0.75 -26.50
CA GLY A 62 -3.56 2.16 -26.83
C GLY A 62 -2.77 2.95 -25.79
N CYS A 63 -2.33 2.34 -24.68
CA CYS A 63 -1.44 3.00 -23.72
C CYS A 63 0.02 2.90 -24.18
N VAL A 64 0.67 4.04 -24.42
CA VAL A 64 2.05 4.17 -24.88
C VAL A 64 2.98 4.65 -23.76
N ALA A 65 2.42 5.38 -22.81
CA ALA A 65 3.10 5.83 -21.61
C ALA A 65 2.07 5.97 -20.50
N ALA A 66 2.50 6.19 -19.27
CA ALA A 66 1.63 6.55 -18.17
C ALA A 66 2.26 7.65 -17.32
N VAL A 67 1.45 8.33 -16.53
CA VAL A 67 1.93 9.24 -15.49
C VAL A 67 1.36 8.73 -14.18
N TYR A 68 2.25 8.34 -13.28
CA TYR A 68 1.90 8.02 -11.91
C TYR A 68 1.98 9.30 -11.07
N SER A 69 0.87 9.69 -10.45
CA SER A 69 0.78 10.87 -9.60
C SER A 69 -0.34 10.68 -8.60
N ASN A 70 -0.10 11.00 -7.31
CA ASN A 70 -1.10 10.92 -6.25
C ASN A 70 -1.86 9.56 -6.19
N TYR A 71 -1.16 8.44 -6.41
CA TYR A 71 -1.76 7.09 -6.46
C TYR A 71 -2.74 6.85 -7.61
N TYR A 72 -2.75 7.73 -8.61
CA TYR A 72 -3.46 7.53 -9.86
C TYR A 72 -2.48 7.29 -11.00
N CYS A 73 -2.84 6.34 -11.84
CA CYS A 73 -2.19 6.06 -13.10
C CYS A 73 -2.98 6.70 -14.23
N HIS A 74 -2.41 7.76 -14.80
CA HIS A 74 -2.92 8.41 -15.99
C HIS A 74 -2.33 7.73 -17.22
N LEU A 75 -3.09 6.85 -17.84
CA LEU A 75 -2.67 6.09 -19.01
C LEU A 75 -2.68 6.99 -20.24
N LYS A 76 -1.55 7.16 -20.94
CA LYS A 76 -1.38 8.12 -22.03
C LYS A 76 -1.38 7.41 -23.39
N THR A 77 -2.11 8.00 -24.34
CA THR A 77 -2.17 7.50 -25.73
C THR A 77 -0.90 7.73 -26.55
N SER A 78 -0.01 8.61 -26.08
CA SER A 78 1.28 8.90 -26.71
C SER A 78 2.32 9.34 -25.67
N PHE A 79 3.60 9.23 -26.01
CA PHE A 79 4.71 9.82 -25.26
C PHE A 79 5.11 11.16 -25.90
N SER A 80 4.22 12.15 -25.88
CA SER A 80 4.46 13.47 -26.47
C SER A 80 4.20 14.59 -25.47
N GLU A 81 4.91 15.71 -25.64
CA GLU A 81 4.94 16.88 -24.76
C GLU A 81 5.13 16.54 -23.27
N GLN A 82 6.39 16.60 -22.86
CA GLN A 82 6.79 16.49 -21.47
C GLN A 82 6.78 17.88 -20.84
N VAL A 83 6.07 18.02 -19.74
CA VAL A 83 6.11 19.24 -18.92
C VAL A 83 6.69 18.90 -17.56
N SER A 84 7.53 19.80 -17.05
CA SER A 84 8.03 19.70 -15.68
C SER A 84 6.85 19.78 -14.71
N SER A 85 6.69 18.77 -13.88
CA SER A 85 5.59 18.64 -12.92
C SER A 85 6.09 17.94 -11.66
N GLN A 86 6.27 18.69 -10.59
CA GLN A 86 6.79 18.15 -9.33
C GLN A 86 5.84 17.09 -8.77
N GLY A 87 6.38 15.94 -8.36
CA GLY A 87 5.60 14.82 -7.79
C GLY A 87 4.95 13.89 -8.83
N SER A 88 5.01 14.22 -10.11
CA SER A 88 4.61 13.31 -11.20
C SER A 88 5.77 12.40 -11.59
N LEU A 89 5.46 11.15 -11.97
CA LEU A 89 6.41 10.19 -12.49
C LEU A 89 5.92 9.66 -13.84
N ALA A 90 6.54 10.10 -14.93
CA ALA A 90 6.25 9.56 -16.25
C ALA A 90 6.87 8.18 -16.41
N ILE A 91 6.12 7.27 -17.00
CA ILE A 91 6.43 5.84 -17.17
C ILE A 91 6.27 5.52 -18.65
N ILE A 92 7.31 5.04 -19.29
CA ILE A 92 7.28 4.68 -20.72
C ILE A 92 7.20 3.17 -20.82
N THR A 93 6.15 2.65 -21.46
CA THR A 93 5.94 1.22 -21.66
C THR A 93 6.54 0.79 -23.00
N GLY A 94 7.46 -0.18 -22.97
CA GLY A 94 7.95 -0.84 -24.17
C GLY A 94 9.47 -0.78 -24.36
N SER A 95 9.99 -1.88 -24.90
CA SER A 95 11.38 -2.01 -25.34
C SER A 95 11.64 -0.98 -26.44
N PRO A 96 12.76 -0.23 -26.41
CA PRO A 96 13.08 0.70 -27.47
C PRO A 96 13.05 -0.06 -28.79
N THR A 97 12.16 0.34 -29.71
CA THR A 97 12.25 -0.12 -31.10
C THR A 97 13.65 0.29 -31.56
N THR A 98 14.47 -0.70 -31.84
CA THR A 98 15.92 -0.60 -31.95
C THR A 98 16.28 0.38 -33.06
N ILE A 99 16.88 1.52 -32.72
CA ILE A 99 17.78 2.19 -33.66
C ILE A 99 19.06 1.36 -33.61
N SER A 100 19.33 0.62 -34.68
CA SER A 100 20.50 -0.25 -34.81
C SER A 100 21.78 0.57 -34.81
N SER A 101 22.54 0.49 -33.71
CA SER A 101 23.93 0.95 -33.63
C SER A 101 24.84 -0.25 -33.33
N ALA A 102 25.92 -0.34 -34.10
CA ALA A 102 26.83 -1.48 -34.25
C ALA A 102 27.46 -2.00 -32.94
N PRO A 103 27.80 -3.31 -32.87
CA PRO A 103 28.35 -3.91 -31.67
C PRO A 103 29.79 -3.46 -31.43
N THR A 104 30.03 -2.81 -30.30
CA THR A 104 31.37 -2.57 -29.77
C THR A 104 31.57 -3.47 -28.55
N THR A 105 32.62 -4.27 -28.57
CA THR A 105 33.03 -5.16 -27.47
C THR A 105 33.35 -4.34 -26.22
N SER A 106 32.46 -4.41 -25.21
CA SER A 106 32.54 -3.63 -23.98
C SER A 106 33.41 -4.31 -22.91
N PRO A 107 34.20 -3.53 -22.14
CA PRO A 107 34.94 -4.00 -20.96
C PRO A 107 34.00 -4.55 -19.86
N PRO A 108 34.55 -5.31 -18.89
CA PRO A 108 33.78 -5.87 -17.76
C PRO A 108 32.98 -4.77 -17.03
N PRO A 109 31.71 -5.04 -16.68
CA PRO A 109 30.81 -4.03 -16.15
C PRO A 109 31.35 -3.49 -14.81
N PRO A 110 31.42 -2.15 -14.63
CA PRO A 110 31.75 -1.56 -13.34
C PRO A 110 30.74 -2.04 -12.29
N SER A 111 31.24 -2.32 -11.08
CA SER A 111 30.40 -2.63 -9.92
C SER A 111 29.36 -1.52 -9.75
N THR A 112 28.12 -1.80 -10.14
CA THR A 112 27.02 -0.83 -10.09
C THR A 112 26.71 -0.54 -8.63
N THR A 113 26.99 0.69 -8.21
CA THR A 113 26.38 1.29 -7.02
C THR A 113 24.87 1.14 -7.17
N GLU A 114 24.26 0.29 -6.36
CA GLU A 114 22.83 0.06 -6.36
C GLU A 114 22.12 1.39 -6.14
N ALA A 115 21.18 1.73 -7.04
CA ALA A 115 20.40 2.95 -6.91
C ALA A 115 19.64 2.91 -5.57
N PRO A 116 19.46 4.06 -4.89
CA PRO A 116 18.67 4.10 -3.67
C PRO A 116 17.28 3.52 -3.93
N LEU A 117 16.86 2.56 -3.11
CA LEU A 117 15.51 2.01 -3.19
C LEU A 117 14.49 3.13 -2.91
N PRO A 118 13.30 3.09 -3.56
CA PRO A 118 12.27 4.09 -3.34
C PRO A 118 11.76 4.02 -1.90
N VAL A 119 11.62 5.18 -1.27
CA VAL A 119 11.06 5.33 0.08
C VAL A 119 9.67 5.94 0.04
N VAL A 120 8.86 5.59 1.02
CA VAL A 120 7.55 6.19 1.32
C VAL A 120 7.61 6.77 2.73
N THR A 121 6.83 7.81 3.00
CA THR A 121 6.70 8.32 4.38
C THR A 121 5.29 8.07 4.88
N VAL A 122 5.19 7.37 6.01
CA VAL A 122 3.93 7.12 6.72
C VAL A 122 3.87 8.09 7.90
N ILE A 123 2.77 8.84 7.98
CA ILE A 123 2.45 9.70 9.12
C ILE A 123 1.55 8.89 10.04
N ARG A 124 1.88 8.80 11.32
CA ARG A 124 1.03 8.14 12.32
C ARG A 124 0.61 9.13 13.39
N GLU A 125 -0.70 9.21 13.62
CA GLU A 125 -1.31 9.94 14.73
C GLU A 125 -1.80 8.94 15.75
N THR A 126 -1.13 8.86 16.90
CA THR A 126 -1.51 7.96 17.98
C THR A 126 -2.15 8.76 19.10
N THR A 127 -3.36 8.39 19.50
CA THR A 127 -4.02 8.92 20.68
C THR A 127 -4.26 7.78 21.68
N CYS A 128 -3.86 7.96 22.93
CA CYS A 128 -4.07 7.01 24.01
C CYS A 128 -4.72 7.70 25.21
N GLN A 129 -5.52 6.99 26.00
CA GLN A 129 -6.09 7.55 27.22
C GLN A 129 -5.09 7.50 28.38
N THR A 130 -4.23 6.47 28.44
CA THR A 130 -3.40 6.21 29.64
C THR A 130 -1.90 6.12 29.40
N SER A 131 -1.45 5.88 28.17
CA SER A 131 -0.05 5.61 27.86
C SER A 131 0.76 6.85 27.57
N SER A 132 1.73 7.14 28.43
CA SER A 132 2.75 8.18 28.23
C SER A 132 3.82 7.84 27.19
N VAL A 133 3.77 6.65 26.61
CA VAL A 133 4.68 6.21 25.54
C VAL A 133 3.97 6.05 24.19
N CYS A 134 2.65 6.23 24.14
CA CYS A 134 1.82 6.15 22.94
C CYS A 134 2.06 4.87 22.13
N ASN A 135 2.13 3.74 22.83
CA ASN A 135 2.41 2.45 22.23
C ASN A 135 1.26 1.48 22.50
N ARG A 136 0.62 1.05 21.41
CA ARG A 136 -0.52 0.14 21.43
C ARG A 136 -0.21 -1.26 21.97
N LEU A 137 1.05 -1.70 21.94
CA LEU A 137 1.45 -2.97 22.54
C LEU A 137 1.27 -2.98 24.07
N TYR A 138 1.26 -1.81 24.71
CA TYR A 138 1.20 -1.69 26.17
C TYR A 138 -0.08 -1.00 26.67
N ASP A 139 -0.89 -0.44 25.77
CA ASP A 139 -2.14 0.25 26.12
C ASP A 139 -3.16 0.10 24.99
N PHE A 140 -4.23 -0.64 25.29
CA PHE A 140 -5.33 -0.93 24.38
C PHE A 140 -6.15 0.31 24.01
N THR A 141 -6.06 1.38 24.81
CA THR A 141 -6.73 2.65 24.51
C THR A 141 -6.02 3.43 23.42
N CYS A 142 -4.81 3.01 23.03
CA CYS A 142 -4.08 3.62 21.92
C CYS A 142 -4.72 3.27 20.58
N VAL A 143 -5.18 4.30 19.88
CA VAL A 143 -5.62 4.21 18.48
C VAL A 143 -4.64 4.99 17.63
N THR A 144 -4.10 4.35 16.60
CA THR A 144 -3.18 4.98 15.66
C THR A 144 -3.81 5.10 14.28
N ASN A 145 -4.11 6.33 13.87
CA ASN A 145 -4.45 6.63 12.49
C ASN A 145 -3.17 6.72 11.66
N ALA A 146 -3.21 6.19 10.44
CA ALA A 146 -2.10 6.27 9.51
C ALA A 146 -2.48 7.10 8.28
N PHE A 147 -1.50 7.80 7.72
CA PHE A 147 -1.64 8.56 6.49
C PHE A 147 -0.38 8.36 5.68
N VAL A 148 -0.50 8.29 4.36
CA VAL A 148 0.68 8.31 3.49
C VAL A 148 0.97 9.75 3.09
N SER A 149 2.22 10.18 3.27
CA SER A 149 2.64 11.54 3.00
C SER A 149 2.33 11.94 1.56
N GLY A 150 1.65 13.07 1.38
CA GLY A 150 1.22 13.56 0.07
C GLY A 150 -0.10 12.99 -0.44
N VAL A 151 -0.76 12.10 0.32
CA VAL A 151 -2.09 11.58 -0.03
C VAL A 151 -3.18 12.49 0.50
N CYS A 152 -4.15 12.76 -0.37
CA CYS A 152 -5.34 13.48 0.03
C CYS A 152 -6.25 12.64 0.92
N ARG A 153 -6.71 13.21 2.03
CA ARG A 153 -7.78 12.66 2.88
C ARG A 153 -8.79 13.76 3.19
N GLY A 154 -10.02 13.58 2.70
CA GLY A 154 -11.04 14.63 2.77
C GLY A 154 -10.62 15.82 1.90
N ASP A 155 -10.34 16.95 2.54
CA ASP A 155 -9.86 18.19 1.93
C ASP A 155 -8.43 18.55 2.38
N ASN A 156 -7.69 17.60 2.98
CA ASN A 156 -6.34 17.85 3.50
C ASN A 156 -5.29 16.91 2.89
N ILE A 157 -4.11 17.45 2.61
CA ILE A 157 -2.88 16.70 2.36
C ILE A 157 -1.96 16.87 3.57
N ARG A 158 -1.47 15.75 4.10
CA ARG A 158 -0.42 15.77 5.14
C ARG A 158 0.91 15.39 4.51
N THR A 159 1.96 16.16 4.77
CA THR A 159 3.29 15.93 4.21
C THR A 159 4.37 16.05 5.28
N CYS A 160 5.18 15.01 5.46
CA CYS A 160 6.39 15.10 6.27
C CYS A 160 7.46 15.91 5.54
N ASN A 161 8.17 16.76 6.27
CA ASN A 161 9.40 17.34 5.73
C ASN A 161 10.49 16.27 5.55
N ALA A 162 11.53 16.59 4.77
CA ALA A 162 12.62 15.66 4.48
C ALA A 162 13.39 15.20 5.74
N ALA A 163 13.32 15.97 6.83
CA ALA A 163 13.95 15.63 8.10
C ALA A 163 13.08 14.75 9.02
N GLY A 164 11.80 14.52 8.68
CA GLY A 164 10.86 13.78 9.53
C GLY A 164 10.53 14.48 10.86
N THR A 165 10.74 15.80 10.95
CA THR A 165 10.55 16.58 12.18
C THR A 165 9.25 17.36 12.23
N ASN A 166 8.60 17.58 11.09
CA ASN A 166 7.35 18.32 11.01
C ASN A 166 6.42 17.69 9.97
N VAL A 167 5.13 17.74 10.23
CA VAL A 167 4.05 17.45 9.30
C VAL A 167 3.40 18.76 8.87
N THR A 168 3.34 19.02 7.57
CA THR A 168 2.55 20.12 7.02
C THR A 168 1.18 19.59 6.63
N VAL A 169 0.12 20.15 7.22
CA VAL A 169 -1.27 19.89 6.85
C VAL A 169 -1.73 21.02 5.93
N THR A 170 -1.93 20.71 4.66
CA THR A 170 -2.43 21.65 3.66
C THR A 170 -3.90 21.37 3.40
N SER A 171 -4.75 22.35 3.68
CA SER A 171 -6.20 22.28 3.40
C SER A 171 -6.51 22.88 2.04
N PHE A 172 -7.49 22.33 1.36
CA PHE A 172 -7.92 22.73 0.02
C PHE A 172 -9.38 23.19 0.02
N GLN A 173 -9.76 23.94 -1.01
CA GLN A 173 -11.11 24.49 -1.11
C GLN A 173 -12.18 23.40 -1.30
N TYR A 174 -11.82 22.28 -1.93
CA TYR A 174 -12.74 21.20 -2.27
C TYR A 174 -12.23 19.85 -1.75
N SER A 175 -13.18 18.94 -1.51
CA SER A 175 -12.88 17.53 -1.21
C SER A 175 -12.06 16.89 -2.32
N GLY A 176 -11.22 15.92 -2.00
CA GLY A 176 -10.27 15.34 -2.94
C GLY A 176 -9.00 16.18 -3.11
N CYS A 177 -8.85 17.24 -2.29
CA CYS A 177 -7.71 18.15 -2.34
C CYS A 177 -7.59 18.88 -3.69
N ASP A 178 -8.76 19.14 -4.29
CA ASP A 178 -8.88 19.88 -5.54
C ASP A 178 -8.95 21.39 -5.28
N GLY A 179 -8.52 22.16 -6.28
CA GLY A 179 -8.51 23.62 -6.23
C GLY A 179 -7.26 24.21 -5.57
N ALA A 180 -7.34 25.49 -5.20
CA ALA A 180 -6.23 26.17 -4.55
C ALA A 180 -6.13 25.76 -3.06
N PRO A 181 -4.90 25.68 -2.51
CA PRO A 181 -4.72 25.50 -1.07
C PRO A 181 -5.27 26.74 -0.34
N VAL A 182 -6.13 26.52 0.65
CA VAL A 182 -6.75 27.59 1.45
C VAL A 182 -5.97 27.87 2.73
N ASN A 183 -5.29 26.87 3.27
CA ASN A 183 -4.52 26.98 4.50
C ASN A 183 -3.38 25.95 4.53
N ALA A 184 -2.31 26.26 5.25
CA ALA A 184 -1.23 25.33 5.53
C ALA A 184 -0.76 25.52 6.98
N VAL A 185 -0.84 24.44 7.77
CA VAL A 185 -0.42 24.41 9.18
C VAL A 185 0.77 23.46 9.32
N VAL A 186 1.80 23.89 10.03
CA VAL A 186 2.97 23.05 10.34
C VAL A 186 2.83 22.54 11.77
N GLU A 187 2.71 21.23 11.91
CA GLU A 187 2.63 20.51 13.18
C GLU A 187 3.99 19.86 13.46
N PRO A 188 4.61 20.10 14.63
CA PRO A 188 5.84 19.39 14.98
C PRO A 188 5.53 17.90 15.18
N VAL A 189 6.46 17.05 14.75
CA VAL A 189 6.49 15.65 15.18
C VAL A 189 6.75 15.64 16.68
N VAL A 190 5.79 15.11 17.44
CA VAL A 190 5.82 15.10 18.90
C VAL A 190 5.91 13.68 19.41
N SER A 191 6.88 13.43 20.29
CA SER A 191 6.97 12.20 21.06
C SER A 191 5.93 12.26 22.18
N CYS A 192 4.99 11.31 22.18
CA CYS A 192 3.89 11.15 23.14
C CYS A 192 3.77 12.19 24.27
N GLU A 193 2.86 13.15 24.11
CA GLU A 193 2.61 14.22 25.08
C GLU A 193 1.16 14.20 25.57
N PHE A 194 0.92 14.60 26.82
CA PHE A 194 -0.44 14.71 27.35
C PHE A 194 -1.10 16.01 26.91
N LEU A 195 -2.06 15.91 25.99
CA LEU A 195 -2.81 17.02 25.40
C LEU A 195 -4.31 16.82 25.58
N SER A 196 -4.97 17.82 26.16
CA SER A 196 -6.44 17.88 26.24
C SER A 196 -7.13 16.66 26.86
N GLY A 197 -6.49 16.00 27.84
CA GLY A 197 -7.06 14.84 28.54
C GLY A 197 -6.68 13.47 27.98
N SER A 198 -5.83 13.42 26.94
CA SER A 198 -5.30 12.19 26.35
C SER A 198 -3.81 12.35 26.04
N TYR A 199 -3.10 11.25 25.89
CA TYR A 199 -1.76 11.24 25.31
C TYR A 199 -1.85 11.24 23.79
N PHE A 200 -1.00 12.02 23.13
CA PHE A 200 -0.97 12.20 21.70
C PHE A 200 0.47 12.14 21.18
N ALA A 201 0.69 11.38 20.10
CA ALA A 201 1.93 11.35 19.35
C ALA A 201 1.64 11.56 17.86
N LEU A 202 2.53 12.27 17.19
CA LEU A 202 2.52 12.45 15.73
C LEU A 202 3.90 12.09 15.22
N THR A 203 4.03 11.03 14.42
CA THR A 203 5.32 10.55 13.88
C THR A 203 5.37 10.61 12.36
N CYS A 204 6.59 10.70 11.83
CA CYS A 204 6.92 10.59 10.41
C CYS A 204 7.88 9.40 10.23
N ASP A 205 7.35 8.27 9.77
CA ASP A 205 8.10 7.04 9.56
C ASP A 205 8.54 6.95 8.09
N VAL A 206 9.84 7.09 7.83
CA VAL A 206 10.42 6.96 6.49
C VAL A 206 10.75 5.51 6.24
N GLU A 207 9.94 4.87 5.43
CA GLU A 207 9.96 3.43 5.18
C GLU A 207 10.34 3.12 3.74
N GLN A 208 10.80 1.90 3.50
CA GLN A 208 10.87 1.39 2.13
C GLN A 208 9.45 1.21 1.58
N VAL A 209 9.28 1.38 0.26
CA VAL A 209 7.99 1.05 -0.36
C VAL A 209 7.67 -0.42 -0.05
N PRO A 210 6.54 -0.70 0.61
CA PRO A 210 6.20 -2.05 1.04
C PRO A 210 5.99 -2.96 -0.18
N ALA A 211 6.47 -4.20 -0.09
CA ALA A 211 6.26 -5.18 -1.15
C ALA A 211 4.77 -5.50 -1.30
N THR A 212 4.30 -5.62 -2.54
CA THR A 212 2.95 -6.07 -2.89
C THR A 212 2.86 -7.60 -2.89
N ASN A 213 1.66 -8.13 -2.71
CA ASN A 213 1.36 -9.56 -2.77
C ASN A 213 2.08 -10.41 -1.69
N VAL A 214 2.48 -9.78 -0.58
CA VAL A 214 2.98 -10.45 0.62
C VAL A 214 1.78 -10.93 1.43
N SER A 215 1.83 -12.16 1.95
CA SER A 215 0.72 -12.67 2.77
C SER A 215 0.72 -11.96 4.13
N LEU A 216 -0.47 -11.65 4.62
CA LEU A 216 -0.69 -11.07 5.94
C LEU A 216 -1.81 -11.85 6.62
N ASN A 217 -1.52 -12.37 7.81
CA ASN A 217 -2.53 -12.96 8.68
C ASN A 217 -2.80 -12.02 9.85
N ARG A 218 -4.06 -11.60 9.98
CA ARG A 218 -4.59 -10.91 11.16
C ARG A 218 -5.41 -11.89 11.98
N THR A 219 -4.88 -12.32 13.12
CA THR A 219 -5.53 -13.27 14.03
C THR A 219 -6.15 -12.51 15.19
N SER A 220 -7.41 -12.82 15.52
CA SER A 220 -8.13 -12.30 16.68
C SER A 220 -8.52 -13.46 17.58
N CYS A 221 -8.09 -13.44 18.83
CA CYS A 221 -8.30 -14.50 19.80
C CYS A 221 -8.93 -13.94 21.08
N PRO A 222 -9.89 -14.63 21.73
CA PRO A 222 -10.44 -14.16 23.00
C PRO A 222 -9.44 -14.14 24.16
N ASN A 223 -8.40 -14.99 24.13
CA ASN A 223 -7.37 -15.06 25.16
C ASN A 223 -6.01 -15.37 24.49
N GLY A 224 -5.04 -14.46 24.51
CA GLY A 224 -3.68 -14.70 23.98
C GLY A 224 -3.56 -14.75 22.45
N CYS A 225 -2.37 -14.49 21.91
CA CYS A 225 -2.04 -14.83 20.52
C CYS A 225 -1.90 -16.34 20.32
N GLY A 226 -2.66 -16.93 19.41
CA GLY A 226 -2.44 -18.28 18.91
C GLY A 226 -2.60 -19.42 19.94
N GLN A 227 -3.03 -19.11 21.16
CA GLN A 227 -3.11 -20.03 22.29
C GLN A 227 -4.57 -20.17 22.74
N GLY A 228 -5.44 -20.70 21.88
CA GLY A 228 -6.83 -20.92 22.29
C GLY A 228 -7.74 -21.47 21.22
N SER A 229 -8.81 -22.16 21.66
CA SER A 229 -9.97 -22.38 20.82
C SER A 229 -10.69 -21.04 20.59
N GLY A 230 -11.26 -20.86 19.39
CA GLY A 230 -12.08 -19.68 19.07
C GLY A 230 -11.33 -18.50 18.44
N CYS A 231 -10.05 -18.63 18.12
CA CYS A 231 -9.36 -17.65 17.29
C CYS A 231 -9.94 -17.59 15.88
N THR A 232 -10.07 -16.39 15.33
CA THR A 232 -10.43 -16.15 13.94
C THR A 232 -9.26 -15.50 13.22
N THR A 233 -8.75 -16.15 12.19
CA THR A 233 -7.69 -15.60 11.33
C THR A 233 -8.29 -15.10 10.02
N THR A 234 -7.94 -13.87 9.66
CA THR A 234 -8.23 -13.29 8.36
C THR A 234 -6.94 -13.12 7.59
N SER A 235 -6.89 -13.71 6.40
CA SER A 235 -5.74 -13.62 5.50
C SER A 235 -5.96 -12.57 4.44
N PHE A 236 -4.93 -11.78 4.18
CA PHE A 236 -4.86 -10.76 3.15
C PHE A 236 -3.59 -10.93 2.32
N PHE A 237 -3.54 -10.19 1.21
CA PHE A 237 -2.31 -9.94 0.47
C PHE A 237 -2.06 -8.43 0.42
N THR A 238 -0.83 -7.99 0.65
CA THR A 238 -0.50 -6.57 0.62
C THR A 238 -0.78 -5.97 -0.76
N GLY A 239 -1.35 -4.76 -0.77
CA GLY A 239 -1.72 -4.09 -2.03
C GLY A 239 -2.89 -4.68 -2.81
N VAL A 240 -3.52 -5.73 -2.29
CA VAL A 240 -4.70 -6.35 -2.89
C VAL A 240 -5.93 -5.98 -2.08
N CYS A 241 -6.98 -5.53 -2.76
CA CYS A 241 -8.27 -5.27 -2.12
C CYS A 241 -8.88 -6.58 -1.60
N GLY A 242 -9.02 -6.69 -0.28
CA GLY A 242 -9.62 -7.82 0.41
C GLY A 242 -11.02 -7.50 0.95
N ALA A 243 -11.93 -8.47 0.86
CA ALA A 243 -13.32 -8.36 1.31
C ALA A 243 -13.67 -9.26 2.52
N THR A 244 -12.81 -10.21 2.87
CA THR A 244 -13.15 -11.29 3.81
C THR A 244 -12.98 -10.88 5.26
N ASN A 245 -14.01 -11.12 6.09
CA ASN A 245 -14.02 -10.92 7.55
C ASN A 245 -13.50 -9.55 8.00
N LYS A 246 -13.97 -8.54 7.27
CA LYS A 246 -13.63 -7.13 7.38
C LYS A 246 -13.52 -6.69 8.85
N PRO A 247 -12.36 -6.19 9.29
CA PRO A 247 -12.34 -5.34 10.47
C PRO A 247 -13.36 -4.22 10.22
N GLU A 248 -14.38 -4.13 11.06
CA GLU A 248 -15.39 -3.07 11.02
C GLU A 248 -16.32 -3.01 9.78
N GLY A 249 -16.30 -4.01 8.89
CA GLY A 249 -17.27 -4.07 7.77
C GLY A 249 -16.86 -3.33 6.48
N TYR A 250 -15.63 -2.84 6.37
CA TYR A 250 -15.10 -2.16 5.17
C TYR A 250 -14.19 -3.03 4.29
N TYR A 251 -14.06 -2.67 3.00
CA TYR A 251 -13.07 -3.29 2.11
C TYR A 251 -11.69 -2.76 2.45
N THR A 252 -10.66 -3.60 2.39
CA THR A 252 -9.38 -3.26 3.00
C THR A 252 -8.20 -3.55 2.08
N ILE A 253 -7.25 -2.62 2.01
CA ILE A 253 -5.91 -2.85 1.45
C ILE A 253 -4.88 -2.73 2.59
N PRO A 254 -4.20 -3.83 2.96
CA PRO A 254 -3.13 -3.77 3.95
C PRO A 254 -1.75 -3.54 3.33
N TRP A 255 -0.84 -3.00 4.15
CA TRP A 255 0.57 -2.81 3.84
C TRP A 255 1.44 -3.19 5.03
N CYS A 256 2.39 -4.09 4.81
CA CYS A 256 3.35 -4.51 5.82
C CYS A 256 4.57 -3.60 5.80
N TYR A 257 4.88 -3.01 6.95
CA TYR A 257 6.12 -2.33 7.25
C TYR A 257 6.89 -3.14 8.31
N PRO A 258 8.18 -2.85 8.57
CA PRO A 258 8.98 -3.64 9.51
C PRO A 258 8.34 -3.76 10.91
N ASP A 259 7.79 -2.66 11.44
CA ASP A 259 7.30 -2.59 12.83
C ASP A 259 5.77 -2.45 12.95
N PHE A 260 5.06 -2.30 11.83
CA PHE A 260 3.60 -2.14 11.83
C PHE A 260 2.97 -2.57 10.50
N VAL A 261 1.65 -2.77 10.53
CA VAL A 261 0.82 -2.90 9.34
C VAL A 261 -0.11 -1.70 9.24
N VAL A 262 -0.31 -1.18 8.03
CA VAL A 262 -1.31 -0.14 7.75
C VAL A 262 -2.48 -0.76 7.01
N TYR A 263 -3.68 -0.63 7.55
CA TYR A 263 -4.93 -1.00 6.91
C TYR A 263 -5.60 0.26 6.34
N ASN A 264 -5.87 0.29 5.04
CA ASN A 264 -6.68 1.33 4.41
C ASN A 264 -8.07 0.80 4.14
N TYR A 265 -9.10 1.51 4.58
CA TYR A 265 -10.49 1.08 4.47
C TYR A 265 -11.27 1.87 3.42
N PHE A 266 -12.11 1.16 2.68
CA PHE A 266 -12.88 1.67 1.54
C PHE A 266 -14.34 1.25 1.64
N MET A 267 -15.22 2.10 1.09
CA MET A 267 -16.66 1.81 0.99
C MET A 267 -17.00 0.83 -0.15
N THR A 268 -16.18 0.81 -1.20
CA THR A 268 -16.44 0.11 -2.46
C THR A 268 -15.78 -1.26 -2.48
N THR A 269 -16.40 -2.20 -3.19
CA THR A 269 -16.00 -3.60 -3.21
C THR A 269 -14.64 -3.87 -3.86
N ASP A 270 -14.20 -2.94 -4.69
CA ASP A 270 -12.95 -2.96 -5.43
C ASP A 270 -11.90 -2.03 -4.82
N CYS A 271 -12.17 -1.47 -3.63
CA CYS A 271 -11.33 -0.46 -2.98
C CYS A 271 -11.06 0.76 -3.87
N SER A 272 -11.98 1.06 -4.80
CA SER A 272 -11.94 2.28 -5.59
C SER A 272 -12.43 3.50 -4.79
N GLY A 273 -11.90 4.67 -5.11
CA GLY A 273 -12.30 5.93 -4.49
C GLY A 273 -11.49 6.28 -3.24
N ALA A 274 -12.07 7.14 -2.40
CA ALA A 274 -11.36 7.70 -1.25
C ALA A 274 -11.24 6.70 -0.10
N VAL A 275 -10.07 6.70 0.55
CA VAL A 275 -9.86 6.01 1.83
C VAL A 275 -10.78 6.65 2.88
N VAL A 276 -11.65 5.87 3.50
CA VAL A 276 -12.58 6.33 4.55
C VAL A 276 -11.78 6.64 5.82
N PHE A 277 -10.96 5.67 6.22
CA PHE A 277 -9.99 5.82 7.31
C PHE A 277 -8.86 4.83 7.11
N SER A 278 -7.75 5.09 7.78
CA SER A 278 -6.60 4.18 7.79
C SER A 278 -6.04 4.11 9.21
N VAL A 279 -5.76 2.88 9.63
CA VAL A 279 -5.22 2.59 10.96
C VAL A 279 -3.90 1.86 10.82
N SER A 280 -2.99 2.08 11.76
CA SER A 280 -1.83 1.22 11.91
C SER A 280 -1.97 0.33 13.14
N GLU A 281 -1.55 -0.91 13.01
CA GLU A 281 -1.46 -1.87 14.09
C GLU A 281 -0.03 -2.42 14.20
N PRO A 282 0.44 -2.78 15.40
CA PRO A 282 1.72 -3.48 15.57
C PRO A 282 1.77 -4.79 14.77
N ILE A 283 2.98 -5.18 14.36
CA ILE A 283 3.25 -6.44 13.67
C ILE A 283 4.34 -7.24 14.39
N GLY A 284 4.22 -8.57 14.38
CA GLY A 284 5.28 -9.48 14.82
C GLY A 284 4.71 -10.78 15.36
N ALA A 285 5.38 -11.90 15.07
CA ALA A 285 4.97 -13.20 15.58
C ALA A 285 5.09 -13.23 17.12
N GLY A 286 4.00 -13.58 17.79
CA GLY A 286 3.88 -13.57 19.25
C GLY A 286 3.69 -12.17 19.85
N LEU A 287 3.54 -11.12 19.04
CA LEU A 287 3.23 -9.77 19.52
C LEU A 287 1.71 -9.53 19.50
N CYS A 288 1.11 -9.67 20.67
CA CYS A 288 -0.32 -9.42 20.89
C CYS A 288 -0.55 -7.99 21.33
N PHE A 289 -1.69 -7.44 20.93
CA PHE A 289 -2.25 -6.26 21.55
C PHE A 289 -3.77 -6.42 21.66
N GLU A 290 -4.36 -5.87 22.70
CA GLU A 290 -5.80 -5.94 22.88
C GLU A 290 -6.53 -5.11 21.81
N SER A 291 -7.68 -5.61 21.37
CA SER A 291 -8.61 -4.89 20.50
C SER A 291 -9.20 -3.68 21.21
N SER A 292 -9.68 -2.70 20.45
CA SER A 292 -10.24 -1.45 21.00
C SER A 292 -11.49 -1.66 21.88
N ASP A 293 -12.18 -2.79 21.72
CA ASP A 293 -13.32 -3.19 22.55
C ASP A 293 -12.94 -4.07 23.75
N GLN A 294 -11.65 -4.34 23.95
CA GLN A 294 -11.09 -5.19 25.02
C GLN A 294 -11.65 -6.63 25.03
N GLN A 295 -12.21 -7.10 23.91
CA GLN A 295 -12.78 -8.46 23.85
C GLN A 295 -11.80 -9.50 23.31
N ASN A 296 -10.78 -9.07 22.57
CA ASN A 296 -9.86 -9.96 21.89
C ASN A 296 -8.43 -9.44 21.96
N GLU A 297 -7.49 -10.34 21.80
CA GLU A 297 -6.11 -10.05 21.46
C GLU A 297 -5.90 -10.23 19.96
N ILE A 298 -5.22 -9.26 19.35
CA ILE A 298 -4.93 -9.20 17.93
C ILE A 298 -3.44 -9.46 17.71
N GLU A 299 -3.15 -10.29 16.72
CA GLU A 299 -1.81 -10.55 16.20
C GLU A 299 -1.78 -10.29 14.70
N ASN A 300 -0.77 -9.55 14.24
CA ASN A 300 -0.50 -9.36 12.81
C ASN A 300 0.83 -10.03 12.44
N VAL A 301 0.80 -10.87 11.41
CA VAL A 301 2.00 -11.56 10.90
C VAL A 301 2.05 -11.42 9.39
N CYS A 302 3.11 -10.79 8.87
CA CYS A 302 3.42 -10.78 7.43
C CYS A 302 4.49 -11.81 7.11
N GLY A 303 4.40 -12.44 5.93
CA GLY A 303 5.36 -13.44 5.46
C GLY A 303 5.04 -14.01 4.10
#